data_AF-A0A6C0L1F7-F1
#
_entry.id   AF-A0A6C0L1F7-F1
#
_cell.length_a   1.000
_cell.length_b   1.000
_cell.length_c   1.000
_cell.angle_alpha   90.00
_cell.angle_beta   90.00
_cell.angle_gamma   90.00
#
_symmetry.space_group_name_H-M   'P 1'
#
loop_
_entity.id
_entity.type
_entity.pdbx_description
1 polymer ?
#
loop_
_entity_poly.entity_id
_entity_poly.type
_entity_poly.pdbx_seq_one_letter_code
_entity_poly.pdbx_strand_id
1 'polypeptide(L)' 'MAEEQKVLAWRVEFEDGSVELWPAEDIKGEPAFGRWVTPLVAGGPAVDQAPEQDGE' A
#
# COMPACT_ATOMS: atom_id res chain seq x y z
N MET A 1 19.35 10.49 -13.55
CA MET A 1 19.38 10.35 -12.09
C MET A 1 18.12 9.56 -11.77
N ALA A 2 18.25 8.30 -11.35
CA ALA A 2 17.05 7.56 -10.92
C ALA A 2 16.63 8.20 -9.61
N GLU A 3 15.54 8.96 -9.63
CA GLU A 3 14.91 9.44 -8.41
C GLU A 3 14.60 8.20 -7.58
N GLU A 4 15.30 8.05 -6.46
CA GLU A 4 15.09 6.95 -5.54
C GLU A 4 13.69 7.12 -4.97
N GLN A 5 12.73 6.42 -5.59
CA GLN A 5 11.32 6.50 -5.25
C GLN A 5 11.15 5.99 -3.82
N LYS A 6 11.09 6.93 -2.87
CA LYS A 6 10.91 6.62 -1.46
C LYS A 6 9.53 6.00 -1.27
N VAL A 7 9.51 4.77 -0.78
CA VAL A 7 8.29 4.12 -0.31
C VAL A 7 7.83 4.84 0.96
N LEU A 8 6.59 5.31 0.95
CA LEU A 8 5.92 5.99 2.07
C LEU A 8 5.10 5.00 2.89
N ALA A 9 4.45 4.04 2.22
CA ALA A 9 3.62 3.03 2.85
C ALA A 9 3.48 1.79 1.96
N TRP A 10 2.87 0.74 2.50
CA TRP A 10 2.56 -0.50 1.85
C TRP A 10 1.06 -0.73 1.89
N ARG A 11 0.44 -0.91 0.73
CA ARG A 11 -0.94 -1.41 0.63
C ARG A 11 -0.88 -2.93 0.61
N VAL A 12 -1.45 -3.56 1.62
CA VAL A 12 -1.44 -5.01 1.81
C VAL A 12 -2.87 -5.54 1.66
N GLU A 13 -3.09 -6.44 0.73
CA GLU A 13 -4.37 -7.14 0.55
C GLU A 13 -4.24 -8.56 1.08
N PHE A 14 -5.17 -8.99 1.94
CA PHE A 14 -5.19 -10.30 2.57
C PHE A 14 -6.07 -11.29 1.79
N GLU A 15 -5.99 -12.58 2.13
CA GLU A 15 -6.76 -13.62 1.46
C GLU A 15 -8.28 -13.46 1.61
N ASP A 16 -8.72 -12.84 2.71
CA ASP A 16 -10.12 -12.49 2.99
C ASP A 16 -10.62 -11.32 2.11
N GLY A 17 -9.72 -10.63 1.40
CA GLY A 17 -10.03 -9.44 0.60
C GLY A 17 -9.89 -8.13 1.37
N SER A 18 -9.63 -8.18 2.68
CA SER A 18 -9.33 -6.99 3.48
C SER A 18 -8.05 -6.30 2.98
N VAL A 19 -8.05 -4.97 3.00
CA VAL A 19 -6.90 -4.15 2.60
C VAL A 19 -6.44 -3.31 3.78
N GLU A 20 -5.16 -3.37 4.10
CA GLU A 20 -4.53 -2.56 5.14
C GLU A 20 -3.41 -1.68 4.58
N LEU A 21 -3.24 -0.51 5.19
CA LEU A 21 -2.15 0.41 4.89
C LEU A 21 -1.14 0.40 6.03
N TRP A 22 0.10 0.06 5.70
CA TRP A 22 1.19 -0.02 6.65
C TRP A 22 2.25 1.02 6.33
N PRO A 23 2.55 1.98 7.23
CA PRO A 23 3.58 2.98 6.97
C PRO A 23 4.95 2.31 6.80
N ALA A 24 5.73 2.77 5.82
CA ALA A 24 7.05 2.19 5.54
C ALA A 24 8.04 2.42 6.70
N GLU A 25 7.76 3.37 7.58
CA GLU A 25 8.55 3.62 8.80
C GLU A 25 8.40 2.50 9.84
N ASP A 26 7.28 1.79 9.86
CA ASP A 26 7.02 0.64 10.74
C ASP A 26 7.60 -0.68 10.20
N ILE A 27 7.90 -0.74 8.89
CA ILE A 27 8.35 -1.96 8.22
C ILE A 27 9.79 -1.81 7.76
N LYS A 28 10.66 -2.70 8.27
CA LYS A 28 12.05 -2.77 7.81
C LYS A 28 12.11 -3.56 6.50
N GLY A 29 12.05 -2.85 5.36
CA GLY A 29 12.13 -3.42 4.02
C GLY A 29 10.75 -3.71 3.43
N GLU A 30 10.61 -4.84 2.73
CA GLU A 30 9.35 -5.27 2.12
C GLU A 30 8.53 -6.16 3.09
N PRO A 31 7.21 -5.88 3.24
CA PRO A 31 6.32 -6.77 3.98
C PRO A 31 6.25 -8.13 3.31
N ALA A 32 6.35 -9.20 4.10
CA ALA A 32 6.17 -10.59 3.66
C ALA A 32 4.83 -11.19 4.11
N PHE A 33 3.86 -10.34 4.43
CA PHE A 33 2.52 -10.71 4.89
C PHE A 33 1.45 -10.17 3.94
N GLY A 34 0.26 -10.78 3.98
CA GLY A 34 -0.79 -10.55 2.99
C GLY A 34 -0.59 -11.37 1.72
N ARG A 35 -1.62 -11.38 0.89
CA ARG A 35 -1.65 -12.01 -0.43
C ARG A 35 -0.99 -11.13 -1.49
N TRP A 36 -1.22 -9.81 -1.43
CA TRP A 36 -0.61 -8.83 -2.33
C TRP A 36 -0.03 -7.66 -1.55
N VAL A 37 1.18 -7.25 -1.90
CA VAL A 37 1.91 -6.16 -1.26
C VAL A 37 2.31 -5.16 -2.34
N THR A 38 1.79 -3.93 -2.24
CA THR A 38 2.05 -2.86 -3.20
C THR A 38 2.75 -1.68 -2.52
N PRO A 39 3.95 -1.26 -2.97
CA PRO A 39 4.60 -0.07 -2.46
C PRO A 39 3.86 1.19 -2.90
N LEU A 40 3.62 2.10 -1.95
CA LEU A 40 3.13 3.45 -2.21
C LEU A 40 4.33 4.41 -2.17
N VAL A 41 4.72 4.94 -3.32
CA VAL A 41 5.89 5.80 -3.48
C VAL A 41 5.50 7.27 -3.65
N ALA A 42 6.33 8.17 -3.13
CA ALA A 42 6.15 9.61 -3.31
C ALA A 42 6.17 9.98 -4.81
N GLY A 43 5.15 10.68 -5.30
CA GLY A 43 5.03 11.06 -6.71
C GLY A 43 4.54 9.93 -7.64
N GLY A 44 4.19 8.76 -7.10
CA GLY A 44 3.52 7.70 -7.84
C GLY A 44 2.06 8.06 -8.17
N PRO A 45 1.40 7.28 -9.06
CA PRO A 45 -0.03 7.45 -9.33
C PRO A 45 -0.80 7.36 -8.00
N ALA A 46 -1.69 8.33 -7.75
CA ALA A 46 -2.54 8.31 -6.58
C ALA A 46 -3.35 7.01 -6.59
N VAL A 47 -3.17 6.18 -5.57
CA VAL A 47 -4.04 5.01 -5.38
C VAL A 47 -5.35 5.58 -4.85
N ASP A 48 -6.32 5.76 -5.75
CA ASP A 48 -7.72 5.98 -5.41
C ASP A 48 -8.20 4.73 -4.66
N GLN A 49 -8.04 4.72 -3.33
CA GLN A 49 -8.96 3.97 -2.49
C GLN A 49 -10.28 4.73 -2.56
N ALA A 50 -11.09 4.39 -3.57
CA ALA A 50 -12.50 4.74 -3.52
C ALA A 50 -13.02 4.24 -2.17
N PRO A 51 -13.66 5.09 -1.34
CA PRO A 51 -14.34 4.59 -0.15
C PRO A 51 -15.28 3.48 -0.62
N GLU A 52 -15.27 2.34 0.06
CA GLU A 52 -16.35 1.36 -0.04
C GLU A 52 -17.65 2.15 0.18
N GLN A 53 -18.32 2.47 -0.93
CA GLN A 53 -19.69 2.96 -0.88
C GLN A 53 -20.49 1.74 -0.44
N ASP A 54 -20.63 1.59 0.88
CA ASP A 54 -21.75 0.87 1.46
C ASP A 54 -23.01 1.31 0.71
N GLY A 55 -23.55 0.37 -0.06
CA GLY A 55 -24.78 0.56 -0.79
C GLY A 55 -25.93 0.68 0.20
N GLU A 56 -26.71 1.74 0.04
CA GLU A 56 -28.10 1.79 0.47
C GLU A 56 -28.97 2.37 -0.66
#